data_AF-A0AAN0QZ86-F1
#
_entry.id   AF-A0AAN0QZ86-F1
#
_cell.length_a   1.000
_cell.length_b   1.000
_cell.length_c   1.000
_cell.angle_alpha   90.00
_cell.angle_beta   90.00
_cell.angle_gamma   90.00
#
_symmetry.space_group_name_H-M   'P 1'
#
loop_
_entity.id
_entity.type
_entity.pdbx_description
1 polymer ?
#
loop_
_entity_poly.entity_id
_entity_poly.type
_entity_poly.pdbx_seq_one_letter_code
_entity_poly.pdbx_strand_id
1 'polypeptide(L)'
;MKREQFLTQPEVEAFVDWLVVNLPALTFKLRFKSSKFVPGGLAVDVQGLEQVLGHYRWKASWIDASQHPVDSASWAETRCSLGQLREWLAGAVNANDDRQALQACLQILRWGGVRGAIPFLHRLTAEGRLSSYLRTMAGLMSLEGDTDLDDLDAGSVERFDSGLTKIHALLDLTGSPIYDSRVGAAMAMLYSLFRQHWTGRGKPLLKFPSGGARGDQIRNPGAFAGSLAAPQFSTIEYAEWARWQVRLGWIIRAVLERTQWFADQGALPARCHAFEASLFMLGYDLRCFGSTPIPEAKDDAPAEQGSDEVRSGKGWVPTGHPFGQVLKDYLAFRKSGAPDTKASFVDWLVNQPREEKPLSRTTAQGYCFAFSMEEFDLFGRPLTELERIVAGGEDGLRAAMGTEALEPFTVGDERVNVCLVDVLITGNAYACATTEQARVERILSAGYAGTENAAKTLMALGRNVGKHFGLLDEQHLPTELFRYFFQQSVLDA
;
A
#
# COMPACT_ATOMS: atom_id res chain seq x y z
N MET A 1 25.97 2.89 -4.69
CA MET A 1 26.14 3.95 -3.66
C MET A 1 26.05 3.39 -2.24
N LYS A 2 27.06 3.69 -1.41
CA LYS A 2 27.16 3.25 0.00
C LYS A 2 26.62 4.29 1.01
N ARG A 3 26.42 3.89 2.27
CA ARG A 3 25.88 4.74 3.36
C ARG A 3 26.63 6.06 3.50
N GLU A 4 27.95 6.01 3.67
CA GLU A 4 28.76 7.23 3.90
C GLU A 4 28.64 8.18 2.71
N GLN A 5 28.82 7.68 1.49
CA GLN A 5 28.67 8.46 0.26
C GLN A 5 27.29 9.12 0.18
N PHE A 6 26.23 8.40 0.55
CA PHE A 6 24.88 8.92 0.56
C PHE A 6 24.70 10.06 1.58
N LEU A 7 25.15 9.85 2.82
CA LEU A 7 24.97 10.80 3.92
C LEU A 7 25.86 12.05 3.80
N THR A 8 27.02 11.97 3.14
CA THR A 8 27.91 13.12 2.91
C THR A 8 27.48 14.02 1.76
N GLN A 9 26.40 13.69 1.05
CA GLN A 9 25.86 14.59 0.04
C GLN A 9 25.34 15.86 0.74
N PRO A 10 25.71 17.08 0.30
CA PRO A 10 25.41 18.31 1.03
C PRO A 10 23.93 18.51 1.38
N GLU A 11 23.03 18.11 0.48
CA GLU A 11 21.59 18.22 0.71
C GLU A 11 21.06 17.18 1.71
N VAL A 12 21.63 15.97 1.75
CA VAL A 12 21.25 14.93 2.72
C VAL A 12 21.74 15.29 4.11
N GLU A 13 23.00 15.71 4.22
CA GLU A 13 23.61 16.13 5.48
C GLU A 13 22.82 17.29 6.09
N ALA A 14 22.51 18.32 5.30
CA ALA A 14 21.72 19.45 5.76
C ALA A 14 20.28 19.09 6.11
N PHE A 15 19.69 18.11 5.42
CA PHE A 15 18.37 17.61 5.79
C PHE A 15 18.41 16.89 7.14
N VAL A 16 19.42 16.06 7.41
CA VAL A 16 19.63 15.43 8.72
C VAL A 16 19.79 16.48 9.81
N ASP A 17 20.60 17.52 9.59
CA ASP A 17 20.77 18.63 10.54
C ASP A 17 19.46 19.39 10.78
N TRP A 18 18.71 19.65 9.70
CA TRP A 18 17.40 20.28 9.80
C TRP A 18 16.43 19.42 10.63
N LEU A 19 16.41 18.10 10.44
CA LEU A 19 15.57 17.19 11.23
C LEU A 19 15.94 17.25 12.72
N VAL A 20 17.23 17.17 13.06
CA VAL A 20 17.73 17.26 14.45
C VAL A 20 17.27 18.55 15.14
N VAL A 21 17.34 19.68 14.43
CA VAL A 21 16.98 21.00 15.00
C VAL A 21 15.48 21.22 15.06
N ASN A 22 14.73 20.83 14.03
CA ASN A 22 13.34 21.28 13.87
C ASN A 22 12.31 20.30 14.42
N LEU A 23 12.56 18.98 14.38
CA LEU A 23 11.57 18.01 14.84
C LEU A 23 11.12 18.18 16.31
N PRO A 24 11.96 18.63 17.27
CA PRO A 24 11.51 18.94 18.63
C PRO A 24 10.59 20.16 18.72
N ALA A 25 10.73 21.12 17.80
CA ALA A 25 10.02 22.38 17.83
C ALA A 25 8.70 22.35 17.05
N LEU A 26 8.59 21.47 16.05
CA LEU A 26 7.39 21.32 15.24
C LEU A 26 6.19 20.89 16.09
N THR A 27 5.03 21.45 15.76
CA THR A 27 3.74 21.10 16.37
C THR A 27 2.91 20.31 15.38
N PHE A 28 2.35 19.19 15.83
CA PHE A 28 1.54 18.29 15.02
C PHE A 28 0.11 18.20 15.56
N LYS A 29 -0.87 18.38 14.68
CA LYS A 29 -2.31 18.28 14.97
C LYS A 29 -2.81 16.90 14.57
N LEU A 30 -2.67 15.92 15.46
CA LEU A 30 -3.14 14.56 15.22
C LEU A 30 -4.68 14.56 15.21
N ARG A 31 -5.28 14.20 14.06
CA ARG A 31 -6.73 14.20 13.85
C ARG A 31 -7.14 12.91 13.12
N PHE A 32 -7.47 11.88 13.89
CA PHE A 32 -7.92 10.59 13.39
C PHE A 32 -9.42 10.46 13.61
N LYS A 33 -10.15 10.14 12.54
CA LYS A 33 -11.56 9.76 12.66
C LYS A 33 -11.65 8.43 13.41
N SER A 34 -12.76 8.22 14.13
CA SER A 34 -13.03 6.92 14.73
C SER A 34 -13.17 5.88 13.62
N SER A 35 -12.46 4.76 13.76
CA SER A 35 -12.51 3.63 12.84
C SER A 35 -12.22 2.34 13.59
N LYS A 36 -12.29 1.19 12.90
CA LYS A 36 -11.85 -0.09 13.48
C LYS A 36 -10.37 -0.11 13.87
N PHE A 37 -9.55 0.69 13.17
CA PHE A 37 -8.12 0.83 13.43
C PHE A 37 -7.84 1.86 14.52
N VAL A 38 -8.66 2.89 14.66
CA VAL A 38 -8.53 3.89 15.73
C VAL A 38 -9.86 4.01 16.47
N PRO A 39 -10.22 3.02 17.33
CA PRO A 39 -11.47 3.07 18.06
C PRO A 39 -11.59 4.35 18.89
N GLY A 40 -12.70 5.08 18.73
CA GLY A 40 -12.93 6.37 19.40
C GLY A 40 -12.18 7.56 18.79
N GLY A 41 -11.37 7.35 17.75
CA GLY A 41 -10.60 8.39 17.09
C GLY A 41 -9.45 8.94 17.95
N LEU A 42 -8.85 10.04 17.48
CA LEU A 42 -7.81 10.79 18.18
C LEU A 42 -7.86 12.26 17.75
N ALA A 43 -7.86 13.19 18.71
CA ALA A 43 -7.76 14.62 18.46
C ALA A 43 -6.86 15.26 19.52
N VAL A 44 -5.59 15.49 19.19
CA VAL A 44 -4.59 16.06 20.10
C VAL A 44 -3.56 16.90 19.34
N ASP A 45 -3.05 17.93 19.99
CA ASP A 45 -1.92 18.72 19.51
C ASP A 45 -0.69 18.35 20.33
N VAL A 46 0.40 18.04 19.65
CA VAL A 46 1.66 17.60 20.28
C VAL A 46 2.81 18.42 19.73
N GLN A 47 3.79 18.72 20.58
CA GLN A 47 5.03 19.39 20.16
C GLN A 47 6.19 18.39 20.25
N GLY A 48 6.94 18.27 19.17
CA GLY A 48 8.06 17.34 19.11
C GLY A 48 7.67 15.95 18.59
N LEU A 49 8.53 15.34 17.78
CA LEU A 49 8.31 13.99 17.22
C LEU A 49 8.20 12.90 18.30
N GLU A 50 8.93 13.03 19.42
CA GLU A 50 8.88 12.05 20.50
C GLU A 50 7.50 11.96 21.16
N GLN A 51 6.82 13.10 21.33
CA GLN A 51 5.50 13.13 21.96
C GLN A 51 4.43 12.45 21.09
N VAL A 52 4.62 12.40 19.76
CA VAL A 52 3.71 11.68 18.84
C VAL A 52 3.60 10.21 19.23
N LEU A 53 4.70 9.57 19.65
CA LEU A 53 4.74 8.16 20.00
C LEU A 53 3.84 7.83 21.20
N GLY A 54 3.76 8.74 22.18
CA GLY A 54 2.88 8.61 23.34
C GLY A 54 1.39 8.57 22.99
N HIS A 55 1.04 9.01 21.77
CA HIS A 55 -0.32 8.98 21.23
C HIS A 55 -0.52 7.92 20.13
N TYR A 56 0.47 7.03 19.90
CA TYR A 56 0.34 5.95 18.93
C TYR A 56 -0.93 5.14 19.20
N ARG A 57 -1.79 5.06 18.18
CA ARG A 57 -3.04 4.32 18.24
C ARG A 57 -3.35 3.74 16.87
N TRP A 58 -3.11 2.45 16.72
CA TRP A 58 -3.46 1.70 15.52
C TRP A 58 -3.71 0.23 15.86
N LYS A 59 -4.99 -0.17 15.82
CA LYS A 59 -5.41 -1.53 16.09
C LYS A 59 -5.00 -2.45 14.94
N ALA A 60 -4.28 -3.51 15.28
CA ALA A 60 -3.90 -4.60 14.39
C ALA A 60 -4.08 -5.93 15.11
N SER A 61 -4.23 -7.02 14.36
CA SER A 61 -4.34 -8.36 14.91
C SER A 61 -3.67 -9.40 14.03
N TRP A 62 -3.21 -10.48 14.65
CA TRP A 62 -2.57 -11.61 13.98
C TRP A 62 -2.79 -12.89 14.79
N ILE A 63 -2.37 -14.03 14.26
CA ILE A 63 -2.49 -15.34 14.91
C ILE A 63 -1.08 -15.85 15.20
N ASP A 64 -0.81 -16.19 16.47
CA ASP A 64 0.49 -16.70 16.87
C ASP A 64 0.78 -18.13 16.38
N ALA A 65 2.01 -18.61 16.60
CA ALA A 65 2.42 -19.95 16.22
C ALA A 65 1.60 -21.06 16.92
N SER A 66 0.94 -20.74 18.04
CA SER A 66 0.06 -21.63 18.80
C SER A 66 -1.43 -21.47 18.43
N GLN A 67 -1.75 -20.75 17.35
CA GLN A 67 -3.11 -20.48 16.87
C GLN A 67 -3.95 -19.59 17.79
N HIS A 68 -3.34 -18.77 18.64
CA HIS A 68 -4.06 -17.78 19.45
C HIS A 68 -4.09 -16.41 18.77
N PRO A 69 -5.23 -15.69 18.82
CA PRO A 69 -5.29 -14.32 18.35
C PRO A 69 -4.50 -13.39 19.27
N VAL A 70 -3.71 -12.50 18.66
CA VAL A 70 -2.96 -11.44 19.34
C VAL A 70 -3.42 -10.10 18.77
N ASP A 71 -3.86 -9.21 19.65
CA ASP A 71 -4.27 -7.85 19.32
C ASP A 71 -3.22 -6.85 19.80
N SER A 72 -3.03 -5.75 19.06
CA SER A 72 -2.24 -4.60 19.49
C SER A 72 -2.92 -3.30 19.08
N ALA A 73 -2.93 -2.28 19.93
CA ALA A 73 -3.48 -0.96 19.59
C ALA A 73 -2.57 0.21 20.00
N SER A 74 -1.92 0.10 21.16
CA SER A 74 -0.94 1.06 21.66
C SER A 74 0.48 0.76 21.16
N TRP A 75 1.40 1.72 21.27
CA TRP A 75 2.79 1.47 20.90
C TRP A 75 3.42 0.30 21.66
N ALA A 76 3.18 0.18 22.97
CA ALA A 76 3.74 -0.89 23.77
C ALA A 76 3.28 -2.28 23.31
N GLU A 77 1.99 -2.42 23.00
CA GLU A 77 1.43 -3.66 22.45
C GLU A 77 1.94 -3.92 21.03
N THR A 78 2.00 -2.90 20.17
CA THR A 78 2.54 -3.01 18.80
C THR A 78 3.99 -3.48 18.84
N ARG A 79 4.83 -2.88 19.70
CA ARG A 79 6.23 -3.29 19.88
C ARG A 79 6.34 -4.74 20.34
N CYS A 80 5.44 -5.20 21.23
CA CYS A 80 5.40 -6.60 21.66
C CYS A 80 5.01 -7.55 20.52
N SER A 81 3.96 -7.22 19.76
CA SER A 81 3.54 -7.99 18.57
C SER A 81 4.66 -8.09 17.53
N LEU A 82 5.31 -6.96 17.22
CA LEU A 82 6.43 -6.93 16.27
C LEU A 82 7.62 -7.75 16.77
N GLY A 83 7.91 -7.74 18.07
CA GLY A 83 8.94 -8.59 18.67
C GLY A 83 8.67 -10.08 18.47
N GLN A 84 7.44 -10.53 18.75
CA GLN A 84 7.06 -11.94 18.57
C GLN A 84 7.10 -12.38 17.09
N LEU A 85 6.58 -11.55 16.19
CA LEU A 85 6.62 -11.80 14.74
C LEU A 85 8.06 -11.87 14.22
N ARG A 86 8.93 -10.97 14.69
CA ARG A 86 10.36 -10.96 14.38
C ARG A 86 11.04 -12.23 14.84
N GLU A 87 10.82 -12.65 16.08
CA GLU A 87 11.42 -13.89 16.63
C GLU A 87 10.97 -15.13 15.85
N TRP A 88 9.67 -15.23 15.54
CA TRP A 88 9.14 -16.34 14.74
C TRP A 88 9.75 -16.38 13.34
N LEU A 89 9.73 -15.25 12.62
CA LEU A 89 10.25 -15.20 11.26
C LEU A 89 11.76 -15.46 11.23
N ALA A 90 12.53 -14.83 12.12
CA ALA A 90 13.98 -15.03 12.18
C ALA A 90 14.33 -16.49 12.53
N GLY A 91 13.61 -17.11 13.49
CA GLY A 91 13.77 -18.52 13.83
C GLY A 91 13.54 -19.44 12.63
N ALA A 92 12.47 -19.22 11.88
CA ALA A 92 12.14 -20.02 10.71
C ALA A 92 13.16 -19.85 9.55
N VAL A 93 13.56 -18.61 9.25
CA VAL A 93 14.56 -18.32 8.20
C VAL A 93 15.93 -18.90 8.57
N ASN A 94 16.33 -18.85 9.84
CA ASN A 94 17.59 -19.43 10.31
C ASN A 94 17.57 -20.96 10.28
N ALA A 95 16.42 -21.57 10.54
CA ALA A 95 16.23 -23.02 10.42
C ALA A 95 16.07 -23.50 8.96
N ASN A 96 15.97 -22.57 8.00
CA ASN A 96 15.66 -22.86 6.59
C ASN A 96 14.34 -23.63 6.41
N ASP A 97 13.35 -23.32 7.26
CA ASP A 97 12.01 -23.89 7.23
C ASP A 97 11.07 -22.94 6.48
N ASP A 98 10.95 -23.15 5.17
CA ASP A 98 10.12 -22.32 4.29
C ASP A 98 8.63 -22.35 4.67
N ARG A 99 8.14 -23.44 5.27
CA ARG A 99 6.75 -23.53 5.70
C ARG A 99 6.49 -22.61 6.89
N GLN A 100 7.37 -22.64 7.89
CA GLN A 100 7.27 -21.74 9.04
C GLN A 100 7.55 -20.29 8.67
N ALA A 101 8.50 -20.05 7.76
CA ALA A 101 8.80 -18.71 7.26
C ALA A 101 7.58 -18.14 6.52
N LEU A 102 6.92 -18.94 5.68
CA LEU A 102 5.68 -18.55 5.02
C LEU A 102 4.60 -18.20 6.05
N GLN A 103 4.38 -19.05 7.05
CA GLN A 103 3.37 -18.78 8.09
C GLN A 103 3.65 -17.46 8.82
N ALA A 104 4.88 -17.23 9.26
CA ALA A 104 5.26 -15.97 9.90
C ALA A 104 5.06 -14.77 8.96
N CYS A 105 5.48 -14.85 7.70
CA CYS A 105 5.25 -13.82 6.70
C CYS A 105 3.76 -13.51 6.51
N LEU A 106 2.90 -14.53 6.39
CA LEU A 106 1.45 -14.34 6.26
C LEU A 106 0.85 -13.63 7.49
N GLN A 107 1.34 -13.92 8.69
CA GLN A 107 0.88 -13.23 9.91
C GLN A 107 1.39 -11.79 10.00
N ILE A 108 2.59 -11.50 9.47
CA ILE A 108 3.08 -10.12 9.31
C ILE A 108 2.20 -9.33 8.34
N LEU A 109 1.83 -9.93 7.21
CA LEU A 109 0.92 -9.33 6.24
C LEU A 109 -0.47 -9.07 6.86
N ARG A 110 -0.97 -10.04 7.65
CA ARG A 110 -2.24 -9.91 8.40
C ARG A 110 -2.19 -8.77 9.42
N TRP A 111 -1.15 -8.71 10.25
CA TRP A 111 -0.92 -7.61 11.19
C TRP A 111 -0.88 -6.26 10.46
N GLY A 112 -0.19 -6.22 9.32
CA GLY A 112 -0.08 -5.04 8.47
C GLY A 112 -1.33 -4.67 7.67
N GLY A 113 -2.37 -5.51 7.67
CA GLY A 113 -3.59 -5.30 6.89
C GLY A 113 -3.39 -5.34 5.37
N VAL A 114 -2.37 -6.05 4.89
CA VAL A 114 -1.97 -6.11 3.47
C VAL A 114 -2.01 -7.54 2.95
N ARG A 115 -2.24 -7.72 1.65
CA ARG A 115 -2.37 -9.05 1.02
C ARG A 115 -1.57 -9.22 -0.27
N GLY A 116 -1.04 -8.14 -0.85
CA GLY A 116 -0.43 -8.15 -2.19
C GLY A 116 0.73 -9.15 -2.33
N ALA A 117 1.56 -9.32 -1.30
CA ALA A 117 2.71 -10.21 -1.36
C ALA A 117 2.38 -11.71 -1.19
N ILE A 118 1.14 -12.08 -0.82
CA ILE A 118 0.76 -13.48 -0.54
C ILE A 118 1.14 -14.45 -1.68
N PRO A 119 0.77 -14.17 -2.96
CA PRO A 119 1.07 -15.07 -4.07
C PRO A 119 2.56 -15.28 -4.28
N PHE A 120 3.33 -14.20 -4.17
CA PHE A 120 4.78 -14.22 -4.30
C PHE A 120 5.43 -15.11 -3.23
N LEU A 121 4.98 -15.00 -1.98
CA LEU A 121 5.50 -15.81 -0.88
C LEU A 121 5.15 -17.30 -1.05
N HIS A 122 3.92 -17.62 -1.49
CA HIS A 122 3.52 -18.99 -1.80
C HIS A 122 4.36 -19.59 -2.93
N ARG A 123 4.60 -18.83 -4.00
CA ARG A 123 5.47 -19.25 -5.11
C ARG A 123 6.87 -19.59 -4.62
N LEU A 124 7.53 -18.68 -3.89
CA LEU A 124 8.88 -18.93 -3.36
C LEU A 124 8.93 -20.15 -2.42
N THR A 125 7.88 -20.37 -1.64
CA THR A 125 7.77 -21.54 -0.75
C THR A 125 7.64 -22.83 -1.56
N ALA A 126 6.80 -22.84 -2.60
CA ALA A 126 6.64 -23.99 -3.48
C ALA A 126 7.94 -24.35 -4.23
N GLU A 127 8.77 -23.34 -4.49
CA GLU A 127 10.10 -23.51 -5.10
C GLU A 127 11.20 -23.87 -4.09
N GLY A 128 10.91 -23.87 -2.78
CA GLY A 128 11.91 -24.13 -1.73
C GLY A 128 12.97 -23.04 -1.60
N ARG A 129 12.63 -21.80 -1.94
CA ARG A 129 13.54 -20.65 -2.03
C ARG A 129 13.24 -19.54 -1.03
N LEU A 130 12.17 -19.62 -0.25
CA LEU A 130 11.68 -18.48 0.55
C LEU A 130 12.71 -18.03 1.60
N SER A 131 13.19 -18.94 2.43
CA SER A 131 14.16 -18.62 3.50
C SER A 131 15.47 -18.08 2.91
N SER A 132 15.95 -18.68 1.82
CA SER A 132 17.16 -18.19 1.13
C SER A 132 16.98 -16.79 0.55
N TYR A 133 15.83 -16.52 -0.08
CA TYR A 133 15.52 -15.20 -0.63
C TYR A 133 15.48 -14.14 0.47
N LEU A 134 14.76 -14.42 1.55
CA LEU A 134 14.65 -13.51 2.70
C LEU A 134 16.00 -13.23 3.35
N ARG A 135 16.87 -14.24 3.48
CA ARG A 135 18.22 -14.10 4.03
C ARG A 135 19.11 -13.22 3.16
N THR A 136 19.07 -13.44 1.84
CA THR A 136 19.80 -12.59 0.88
C THR A 136 19.33 -11.13 0.98
N MET A 137 18.01 -10.90 0.96
CA MET A 137 17.45 -9.56 1.08
C MET A 137 17.78 -8.91 2.42
N ALA A 138 17.78 -9.65 3.53
CA ALA A 138 18.20 -9.11 4.83
C ALA A 138 19.66 -8.61 4.82
N GLY A 139 20.56 -9.30 4.12
CA GLY A 139 21.94 -8.83 3.92
C GLY A 139 22.01 -7.57 3.05
N LEU A 140 21.30 -7.55 1.93
CA LEU A 140 21.28 -6.42 0.99
C LEU A 140 20.58 -5.16 1.55
N MET A 141 19.69 -5.33 2.53
CA MET A 141 18.93 -4.24 3.14
C MET A 141 19.44 -3.81 4.52
N SER A 142 20.49 -4.46 5.02
CA SER A 142 21.13 -4.08 6.28
C SER A 142 21.55 -2.62 6.27
N LEU A 143 21.23 -1.88 7.35
CA LEU A 143 21.66 -0.49 7.50
C LEU A 143 23.12 -0.36 7.96
N GLU A 144 23.71 -1.47 8.39
CA GLU A 144 25.10 -1.58 8.81
C GLU A 144 25.92 -2.37 7.78
N GLY A 145 27.22 -2.12 7.76
CA GLY A 145 28.16 -2.74 6.83
C GLY A 145 28.42 -1.89 5.58
N ASP A 146 29.04 -2.52 4.59
CA ASP A 146 29.56 -1.89 3.37
C ASP A 146 28.66 -2.13 2.16
N THR A 147 27.38 -2.43 2.40
CA THR A 147 26.39 -2.76 1.38
C THR A 147 26.18 -1.61 0.42
N ASP A 148 26.15 -1.92 -0.87
CA ASP A 148 25.93 -0.95 -1.93
C ASP A 148 24.46 -0.98 -2.40
N LEU A 149 23.79 0.17 -2.45
CA LEU A 149 22.42 0.27 -2.96
C LEU A 149 22.25 -0.22 -4.41
N ASP A 150 23.32 -0.24 -5.18
CA ASP A 150 23.29 -0.70 -6.56
C ASP A 150 23.14 -2.23 -6.63
N ASP A 151 23.46 -2.96 -5.55
CA ASP A 151 23.21 -4.40 -5.40
C ASP A 151 21.72 -4.73 -5.19
N LEU A 152 20.90 -3.74 -4.83
CA LEU A 152 19.44 -3.83 -4.88
C LEU A 152 18.98 -3.45 -6.29
N ASP A 153 18.84 -4.42 -7.18
CA ASP A 153 18.48 -4.21 -8.58
C ASP A 153 17.39 -5.19 -9.04
N ALA A 154 17.07 -5.20 -10.34
CA ALA A 154 16.04 -6.10 -10.88
C ALA A 154 16.42 -7.59 -10.83
N GLY A 155 17.70 -7.91 -10.61
CA GLY A 155 18.21 -9.27 -10.43
C GLY A 155 18.11 -9.76 -8.98
N SER A 156 18.29 -8.88 -7.99
CA SER A 156 18.14 -9.24 -6.57
C SER A 156 16.72 -9.04 -6.03
N VAL A 157 16.00 -8.02 -6.49
CA VAL A 157 14.68 -7.65 -5.97
C VAL A 157 13.57 -8.14 -6.90
N GLU A 158 13.18 -9.41 -6.75
CA GLU A 158 12.09 -10.02 -7.54
C GLU A 158 10.72 -9.34 -7.33
N ARG A 159 10.46 -8.85 -6.12
CA ARG A 159 9.26 -8.11 -5.73
C ARG A 159 9.59 -7.14 -4.60
N PHE A 160 8.89 -6.02 -4.55
CA PHE A 160 8.87 -5.16 -3.37
C PHE A 160 7.53 -4.41 -3.25
N ASP A 161 6.92 -4.45 -2.07
CA ASP A 161 5.64 -3.78 -1.80
C ASP A 161 5.50 -3.45 -0.31
N SER A 162 4.38 -2.84 0.08
CA SER A 162 4.11 -2.46 1.47
C SER A 162 4.06 -3.65 2.45
N GLY A 163 3.88 -4.87 1.95
CA GLY A 163 3.98 -6.11 2.72
C GLY A 163 5.42 -6.56 2.88
N LEU A 164 6.20 -6.56 1.81
CA LEU A 164 7.62 -6.93 1.89
C LEU A 164 8.43 -5.92 2.72
N THR A 165 8.09 -4.63 2.71
CA THR A 165 8.75 -3.65 3.59
C THR A 165 8.65 -4.05 5.06
N LYS A 166 7.49 -4.59 5.49
CA LYS A 166 7.24 -5.10 6.85
C LYS A 166 8.07 -6.34 7.15
N ILE A 167 8.05 -7.31 6.24
CA ILE A 167 8.79 -8.58 6.38
C ILE A 167 10.29 -8.30 6.50
N HIS A 168 10.84 -7.46 5.62
CA HIS A 168 12.27 -7.12 5.66
C HIS A 168 12.64 -6.29 6.89
N ALA A 169 11.82 -5.32 7.30
CA ALA A 169 12.06 -4.55 8.53
C ALA A 169 12.04 -5.43 9.79
N LEU A 170 11.20 -6.45 9.83
CA LEU A 170 11.11 -7.42 10.93
C LEU A 170 12.26 -8.44 10.93
N LEU A 171 12.86 -8.73 9.78
CA LEU A 171 14.08 -9.55 9.72
C LEU A 171 15.34 -8.75 10.04
N ASP A 172 15.36 -7.47 9.69
CA ASP A 172 16.53 -6.62 9.87
C ASP A 172 16.79 -6.29 11.36
N LEU A 173 18.02 -6.52 11.82
CA LEU A 173 18.43 -6.26 13.20
C LEU A 173 19.01 -4.85 13.41
N THR A 174 19.12 -4.06 12.34
CA THR A 174 19.82 -2.77 12.33
C THR A 174 18.88 -1.56 12.43
N GLY A 175 17.56 -1.78 12.47
CA GLY A 175 16.55 -0.73 12.63
C GLY A 175 15.98 -0.20 11.31
N SER A 176 15.92 -1.05 10.29
CA SER A 176 15.26 -0.75 9.01
C SER A 176 13.79 -0.42 9.22
N PRO A 177 13.30 0.69 8.66
CA PRO A 177 11.93 1.13 8.89
C PRO A 177 10.95 0.28 8.07
N ILE A 178 9.75 0.04 8.61
CA ILE A 178 8.57 -0.36 7.83
C ILE A 178 8.20 0.80 6.91
N TYR A 179 8.71 0.76 5.67
CA TYR A 179 8.53 1.86 4.73
C TYR A 179 7.22 1.75 3.94
N ASP A 180 6.11 2.08 4.60
CA ASP A 180 4.78 2.12 4.00
C ASP A 180 4.35 3.52 3.51
N SER A 181 3.12 3.63 3.00
CA SER A 181 2.61 4.89 2.42
C SER A 181 2.53 6.04 3.41
N ARG A 182 2.29 5.78 4.71
CA ARG A 182 2.22 6.83 5.72
C ARG A 182 3.61 7.29 6.10
N VAL A 183 4.53 6.36 6.34
CA VAL A 183 5.92 6.69 6.65
C VAL A 183 6.54 7.50 5.49
N GLY A 184 6.30 7.07 4.24
CA GLY A 184 6.68 7.81 3.03
C GLY A 184 6.07 9.21 2.96
N ALA A 185 4.76 9.33 3.19
CA ALA A 185 4.07 10.62 3.16
C ALA A 185 4.62 11.62 4.20
N ALA A 186 4.81 11.18 5.45
CA ALA A 186 5.33 12.03 6.52
C ALA A 186 6.75 12.50 6.21
N MET A 187 7.63 11.60 5.76
CA MET A 187 9.00 11.96 5.43
C MET A 187 9.08 12.86 4.18
N ALA A 188 8.22 12.63 3.18
CA ALA A 188 8.12 13.52 2.03
C ALA A 188 7.69 14.94 2.44
N MET A 189 6.75 15.06 3.39
CA MET A 189 6.33 16.36 3.92
C MET A 189 7.45 17.06 4.70
N LEU A 190 8.16 16.35 5.57
CA LEU A 190 9.32 16.89 6.29
C LEU A 190 10.41 17.39 5.32
N TYR A 191 10.71 16.63 4.28
CA TYR A 191 11.67 17.03 3.26
C TYR A 191 11.19 18.24 2.45
N SER A 192 9.89 18.31 2.14
CA SER A 192 9.28 19.48 1.51
C SER A 192 9.45 20.74 2.36
N LEU A 193 9.20 20.66 3.68
CA LEU A 193 9.40 21.77 4.62
C LEU A 193 10.87 22.20 4.69
N PHE A 194 11.80 21.24 4.78
CA PHE A 194 13.23 21.53 4.71
C PHE A 194 13.60 22.30 3.42
N ARG A 195 13.10 21.84 2.28
CA ARG A 195 13.40 22.43 0.96
C ARG A 195 12.90 23.86 0.80
N GLN A 196 11.88 24.28 1.54
CA GLN A 196 11.43 25.67 1.56
C GLN A 196 12.44 26.62 2.21
N HIS A 197 13.29 26.09 3.11
CA HIS A 197 14.32 26.86 3.82
C HIS A 197 15.74 26.59 3.30
N TRP A 198 15.91 25.56 2.47
CA TRP A 198 17.20 25.17 1.93
C TRP A 198 17.70 26.18 0.88
N THR A 199 18.90 26.71 1.09
CA THR A 199 19.52 27.71 0.20
C THR A 199 20.27 27.07 -0.98
N GLY A 200 20.49 25.76 -0.95
CA GLY A 200 21.13 25.03 -2.03
C GLY A 200 20.28 25.04 -3.30
N ARG A 201 20.93 25.22 -4.45
CA ARG A 201 20.28 25.25 -5.78
C ARG A 201 20.31 23.86 -6.41
N GLY A 202 19.27 23.52 -7.16
CA GLY A 202 19.21 22.29 -7.93
C GLY A 202 17.88 21.55 -7.80
N LYS A 203 17.73 20.50 -8.61
CA LYS A 203 16.61 19.57 -8.51
C LYS A 203 16.65 18.85 -7.15
N PRO A 204 15.50 18.60 -6.51
CA PRO A 204 15.47 17.86 -5.26
C PRO A 204 16.13 16.49 -5.40
N LEU A 205 17.11 16.22 -4.51
CA LEU A 205 17.82 14.94 -4.47
C LEU A 205 16.94 13.83 -3.87
N LEU A 206 16.16 14.14 -2.83
CA LEU A 206 15.30 13.16 -2.15
C LEU A 206 13.88 13.22 -2.68
N LYS A 207 13.24 12.05 -2.84
CA LYS A 207 11.90 11.92 -3.43
C LYS A 207 11.11 10.78 -2.78
N PHE A 208 11.02 10.81 -1.45
CA PHE A 208 10.35 9.78 -0.64
C PHE A 208 8.99 9.37 -1.24
N PRO A 209 8.90 8.18 -1.86
CA PRO A 209 7.65 7.76 -2.49
C PRO A 209 6.60 7.44 -1.43
N SER A 210 5.33 7.67 -1.77
CA SER A 210 4.18 7.35 -0.91
C SER A 210 3.05 6.71 -1.73
N GLY A 211 1.97 6.31 -1.05
CA GLY A 211 0.77 5.76 -1.69
C GLY A 211 -0.43 6.69 -1.55
N GLY A 212 -1.42 6.50 -2.42
CA GLY A 212 -2.69 7.21 -2.36
C GLY A 212 -3.44 6.94 -1.06
N ALA A 213 -3.92 8.01 -0.41
CA ALA A 213 -4.73 7.88 0.79
C ALA A 213 -6.16 7.44 0.45
N ARG A 214 -6.85 6.84 1.43
CA ARG A 214 -8.29 6.58 1.33
C ARG A 214 -9.10 7.83 1.68
N GLY A 215 -10.18 8.06 0.95
CA GLY A 215 -11.15 9.14 1.23
C GLY A 215 -10.51 10.54 1.14
N ASP A 216 -10.86 11.43 2.06
CA ASP A 216 -10.43 12.84 2.05
C ASP A 216 -9.08 13.10 2.73
N GLN A 217 -8.34 12.05 3.11
CA GLN A 217 -7.00 12.18 3.69
C GLN A 217 -6.01 12.67 2.63
N ILE A 218 -4.99 13.43 3.03
CA ILE A 218 -3.95 13.93 2.12
C ILE A 218 -2.61 13.28 2.47
N ARG A 219 -2.02 12.52 1.53
CA ARG A 219 -0.71 11.86 1.67
C ARG A 219 0.36 12.32 0.66
N ASN A 220 0.01 13.25 -0.21
CA ASN A 220 0.97 13.87 -1.13
C ASN A 220 1.23 15.32 -0.69
N PRO A 221 2.47 15.69 -0.31
CA PRO A 221 2.78 17.07 0.03
C PRO A 221 2.52 18.06 -1.12
N GLY A 222 2.49 17.60 -2.38
CA GLY A 222 2.13 18.44 -3.53
C GLY A 222 0.73 19.06 -3.47
N ALA A 223 -0.14 18.58 -2.58
CA ALA A 223 -1.45 19.19 -2.31
C ALA A 223 -1.37 20.50 -1.50
N PHE A 224 -0.19 20.87 -0.99
CA PHE A 224 0.03 22.08 -0.19
C PHE A 224 0.83 23.12 -0.98
N ALA A 225 0.50 24.40 -0.82
CA ALA A 225 1.16 25.48 -1.54
C ALA A 225 2.67 25.50 -1.26
N GLY A 226 3.47 25.62 -2.32
CA GLY A 226 4.94 25.69 -2.21
C GLY A 226 5.62 24.39 -1.75
N SER A 227 4.90 23.26 -1.75
CA SER A 227 5.42 21.95 -1.35
C SER A 227 5.81 21.07 -2.53
N LEU A 228 6.75 20.15 -2.30
CA LEU A 228 7.24 19.22 -3.31
C LEU A 228 6.36 17.96 -3.36
N ALA A 229 5.86 17.62 -4.54
CA ALA A 229 5.09 16.39 -4.73
C ALA A 229 5.95 15.13 -4.48
N ALA A 230 5.34 14.13 -3.85
CA ALA A 230 5.93 12.81 -3.65
C ALA A 230 5.61 11.89 -4.84
N PRO A 231 6.58 11.10 -5.35
CA PRO A 231 6.31 10.02 -6.28
C PRO A 231 5.34 9.00 -5.68
N GLN A 232 4.56 8.31 -6.52
CA GLN A 232 3.69 7.23 -6.08
C GLN A 232 4.43 5.89 -6.14
N PHE A 233 4.19 4.98 -5.18
CA PHE A 233 4.78 3.64 -5.21
C PHE A 233 4.46 2.85 -6.48
N SER A 234 3.26 3.01 -7.04
CA SER A 234 2.87 2.39 -8.31
C SER A 234 3.60 2.91 -9.54
N THR A 235 4.42 3.96 -9.40
CA THR A 235 5.18 4.58 -10.49
C THR A 235 6.69 4.30 -10.43
N ILE A 236 7.15 3.53 -9.43
CA ILE A 236 8.56 3.19 -9.27
C ILE A 236 8.78 1.69 -9.35
N GLU A 237 10.01 1.31 -9.70
CA GLU A 237 10.44 -0.08 -9.72
C GLU A 237 10.63 -0.64 -8.30
N TYR A 238 10.47 -1.96 -8.16
CA TYR A 238 10.63 -2.66 -6.87
C TYR A 238 11.99 -2.43 -6.22
N ALA A 239 13.07 -2.52 -6.99
CA ALA A 239 14.41 -2.25 -6.51
C ALA A 239 14.56 -0.83 -5.96
N GLU A 240 13.92 0.15 -6.62
CA GLU A 240 13.96 1.54 -6.17
C GLU A 240 13.19 1.74 -4.85
N TRP A 241 12.06 1.06 -4.68
CA TRP A 241 11.34 1.05 -3.39
C TRP A 241 12.22 0.45 -2.28
N ALA A 242 12.88 -0.69 -2.52
CA ALA A 242 13.81 -1.29 -1.55
C ALA A 242 14.95 -0.33 -1.17
N ARG A 243 15.55 0.35 -2.16
CA ARG A 243 16.59 1.37 -1.91
C ARG A 243 16.07 2.54 -1.08
N TRP A 244 14.82 2.99 -1.29
CA TRP A 244 14.22 4.05 -0.47
C TRP A 244 14.04 3.65 0.99
N GLN A 245 13.68 2.38 1.27
CA GLN A 245 13.64 1.87 2.64
C GLN A 245 15.02 1.95 3.31
N VAL A 246 16.08 1.52 2.62
CA VAL A 246 17.46 1.60 3.14
C VAL A 246 17.90 3.04 3.36
N ARG A 247 17.70 3.93 2.37
CA ARG A 247 18.03 5.37 2.48
C ARG A 247 17.30 6.04 3.64
N LEU A 248 16.02 5.73 3.83
CA LEU A 248 15.26 6.23 4.97
C LEU A 248 15.85 5.73 6.29
N GLY A 249 16.16 4.44 6.40
CA GLY A 249 16.81 3.87 7.58
C GLY A 249 18.13 4.56 7.91
N TRP A 250 18.97 4.83 6.91
CA TRP A 250 20.22 5.58 7.10
C TRP A 250 19.98 7.00 7.63
N ILE A 251 18.97 7.72 7.13
CA ILE A 251 18.61 9.07 7.61
C ILE A 251 18.14 9.01 9.06
N ILE A 252 17.22 8.08 9.39
CA ILE A 252 16.70 7.93 10.76
C ILE A 252 17.85 7.63 11.73
N ARG A 253 18.74 6.70 11.39
CA ARG A 253 19.93 6.39 12.20
C ARG A 253 20.83 7.61 12.37
N ALA A 254 21.13 8.33 11.29
CA ALA A 254 21.98 9.52 11.35
C ALA A 254 21.41 10.60 12.30
N VAL A 255 20.08 10.78 12.33
CA VAL A 255 19.41 11.68 13.28
C VAL A 255 19.53 11.14 14.72
N LEU A 256 19.27 9.86 14.94
CA LEU A 256 19.27 9.24 16.28
C LEU A 256 20.68 9.05 16.87
N GLU A 257 21.71 8.95 16.03
CA GLU A 257 23.12 8.95 16.44
C GLU A 257 23.56 10.34 16.94
N ARG A 258 22.88 11.42 16.52
CA ARG A 258 23.12 12.80 16.95
C ARG A 258 22.22 13.28 18.09
N THR A 259 21.28 12.45 18.55
CA THR A 259 20.29 12.83 19.57
C THR A 259 20.11 11.74 20.64
N GLN A 260 19.47 12.09 21.75
CA GLN A 260 19.04 11.13 22.78
C GLN A 260 17.55 10.78 22.67
N TRP A 261 16.93 11.04 21.52
CA TRP A 261 15.49 10.81 21.35
C TRP A 261 15.15 9.33 21.45
N PHE A 262 13.98 9.04 22.02
CA PHE A 262 13.45 7.71 22.25
C PHE A 262 14.35 6.83 23.12
N ALA A 263 15.21 7.42 23.97
CA ALA A 263 16.15 6.66 24.81
C ALA A 263 15.47 5.60 25.69
N ASP A 264 14.22 5.84 26.10
CA ASP A 264 13.40 4.90 26.87
C ASP A 264 12.97 3.65 26.08
N GLN A 265 13.12 3.68 24.75
CA GLN A 265 12.82 2.55 23.86
C GLN A 265 13.96 1.53 23.79
N GLY A 266 15.16 1.89 24.27
CA GLY A 266 16.32 1.00 24.35
C GLY A 266 17.38 1.28 23.28
N ALA A 267 17.94 0.23 22.69
CA ALA A 267 19.03 0.32 21.71
C ALA A 267 18.60 1.02 20.41
N LEU A 268 19.58 1.43 19.61
CA LEU A 268 19.35 2.19 18.37
C LEU A 268 18.28 1.58 17.43
N PRO A 269 18.23 0.25 17.16
CA PRO A 269 17.17 -0.33 16.34
C PRO A 269 15.76 -0.11 16.90
N ALA A 270 15.57 -0.23 18.22
CA ALA A 270 14.29 0.04 18.85
C ALA A 270 13.90 1.52 18.78
N ARG A 271 14.89 2.42 18.90
CA ARG A 271 14.72 3.87 18.69
C ARG A 271 14.34 4.20 17.24
N CYS A 272 14.90 3.49 16.26
CA CYS A 272 14.52 3.63 14.85
C CYS A 272 13.05 3.27 14.62
N HIS A 273 12.57 2.16 15.18
CA HIS A 273 11.16 1.79 15.07
C HIS A 273 10.22 2.74 15.81
N ALA A 274 10.66 3.34 16.91
CA ALA A 274 9.90 4.39 17.58
C ALA A 274 9.78 5.66 16.72
N PHE A 275 10.86 6.07 16.06
CA PHE A 275 10.86 7.16 15.09
C PHE A 275 9.91 6.86 13.92
N GLU A 276 10.02 5.68 13.33
CA GLU A 276 9.15 5.17 12.27
C GLU A 276 7.67 5.18 12.69
N ALA A 277 7.35 4.69 13.89
CA ALA A 277 6.00 4.67 14.42
C ALA A 277 5.41 6.09 14.58
N SER A 278 6.23 7.07 14.97
CA SER A 278 5.82 8.49 14.94
C SER A 278 5.55 8.97 13.51
N LEU A 279 6.39 8.65 12.54
CA LEU A 279 6.15 8.98 11.12
C LEU A 279 4.85 8.34 10.60
N PHE A 280 4.58 7.09 10.97
CA PHE A 280 3.35 6.38 10.60
C PHE A 280 2.09 7.11 11.10
N MET A 281 2.14 7.66 12.32
CA MET A 281 1.03 8.47 12.86
C MET A 281 0.90 9.80 12.12
N LEU A 282 2.00 10.51 11.85
CA LEU A 282 1.97 11.77 11.10
C LEU A 282 1.50 11.60 9.66
N GLY A 283 1.84 10.47 9.04
CA GLY A 283 1.53 10.15 7.65
C GLY A 283 0.09 9.74 7.41
N TYR A 284 -0.75 9.61 8.45
CA TYR A 284 -2.17 9.37 8.29
C TYR A 284 -2.84 10.50 7.49
N ASP A 285 -2.52 11.75 7.81
CA ASP A 285 -3.01 12.94 7.13
C ASP A 285 -2.04 14.11 7.29
N LEU A 286 -1.48 14.57 6.17
CA LEU A 286 -0.46 15.62 6.16
C LEU A 286 -0.97 17.00 6.59
N ARG A 287 -2.29 17.19 6.73
CA ARG A 287 -2.84 18.39 7.39
C ARG A 287 -2.40 18.51 8.86
N CYS A 288 -1.92 17.43 9.47
CA CYS A 288 -1.38 17.46 10.83
C CYS A 288 -0.17 18.39 10.98
N PHE A 289 0.56 18.69 9.91
CA PHE A 289 1.68 19.63 9.92
C PHE A 289 1.24 21.11 9.99
N GLY A 290 -0.06 21.40 9.98
CA GLY A 290 -0.61 22.76 10.07
C GLY A 290 -0.58 23.54 8.75
N SER A 291 -0.15 22.91 7.66
CA SER A 291 -0.19 23.50 6.31
C SER A 291 -1.63 23.49 5.75
N THR A 292 -2.00 24.55 5.04
CA THR A 292 -3.30 24.65 4.36
C THR A 292 -3.21 24.05 2.96
N PRO A 293 -4.08 23.08 2.59
CA PRO A 293 -4.15 22.54 1.24
C PRO A 293 -4.52 23.64 0.22
N ILE A 294 -4.04 23.49 -1.02
CA ILE A 294 -4.48 24.36 -2.13
C ILE A 294 -5.97 24.07 -2.39
N PRO A 295 -6.84 25.10 -2.52
CA PRO A 295 -8.22 24.89 -2.91
C PRO A 295 -8.27 24.20 -4.27
N GLU A 296 -8.97 23.06 -4.35
CA GLU A 296 -9.19 22.39 -5.63
C GLU A 296 -9.98 23.31 -6.57
N ALA A 297 -9.54 23.43 -7.83
CA ALA A 297 -10.36 24.01 -8.87
C ALA A 297 -11.62 23.14 -9.02
N LYS A 298 -12.81 23.77 -8.97
CA LYS A 298 -14.06 23.12 -9.35
C LYS A 298 -14.04 22.89 -10.87
N ASP A 299 -13.73 21.67 -11.31
CA ASP A 299 -13.77 21.30 -12.72
C ASP A 299 -15.23 21.19 -13.22
N ASP A 300 -15.79 22.31 -13.68
CA ASP A 300 -16.95 22.37 -14.57
C ASP A 300 -16.49 22.46 -16.05
N ALA A 301 -15.58 21.59 -16.50
CA ALA A 301 -15.15 21.56 -17.90
C ALA A 301 -15.08 20.12 -18.48
N PRO A 302 -15.47 19.91 -19.74
CA PRO A 302 -15.53 18.58 -20.34
C PRO A 302 -14.12 18.01 -20.55
N ALA A 303 -14.01 16.69 -20.42
CA ALA A 303 -12.79 15.95 -20.59
C ALA A 303 -12.21 16.10 -22.02
N GLU A 304 -11.11 16.84 -22.16
CA GLU A 304 -10.10 16.59 -23.19
C GLU A 304 -8.67 16.87 -22.69
N GLN A 305 -7.83 15.84 -22.87
CA GLN A 305 -6.42 15.83 -23.27
C GLN A 305 -5.33 16.44 -22.36
N GLY A 306 -4.48 15.55 -21.84
CA GLY A 306 -3.03 15.65 -22.08
C GLY A 306 -2.16 16.29 -21.00
N SER A 307 -2.05 15.67 -19.83
CA SER A 307 -0.81 15.62 -19.04
C SER A 307 -0.92 14.57 -17.94
N ASP A 308 0.14 13.80 -17.70
CA ASP A 308 0.27 12.76 -16.67
C ASP A 308 0.33 13.34 -15.24
N GLU A 309 -0.48 14.34 -14.92
CA GLU A 309 -0.71 14.76 -13.55
C GLU A 309 -1.83 13.90 -12.95
N VAL A 310 -1.41 12.95 -12.12
CA VAL A 310 -2.23 12.04 -11.35
C VAL A 310 -3.24 12.83 -10.53
N ARG A 311 -4.48 12.88 -11.02
CA ARG A 311 -5.65 13.38 -10.30
C ARG A 311 -5.72 12.71 -8.93
N SER A 312 -5.66 13.48 -7.85
CA SER A 312 -5.98 13.00 -6.51
C SER A 312 -7.46 12.58 -6.49
N GLY A 313 -7.72 11.30 -6.71
CA GLY A 313 -9.07 10.78 -6.91
C GLY A 313 -9.91 10.93 -5.67
N LYS A 314 -10.91 11.81 -5.71
CA LYS A 314 -12.03 11.78 -4.76
C LYS A 314 -12.87 10.53 -5.02
N GLY A 315 -12.76 9.54 -4.13
CA GLY A 315 -13.62 8.34 -4.08
C GLY A 315 -13.00 7.03 -4.59
N TRP A 316 -13.86 6.01 -4.66
CA TRP A 316 -13.52 4.64 -5.11
C TRP A 316 -13.66 4.46 -6.62
N VAL A 317 -13.86 5.54 -7.37
CA VAL A 317 -14.17 5.50 -8.80
C VAL A 317 -13.06 4.80 -9.59
N PRO A 318 -13.34 3.69 -10.29
CA PRO A 318 -12.33 2.94 -11.01
C PRO A 318 -12.18 3.41 -12.45
N THR A 319 -11.21 2.85 -13.17
CA THR A 319 -11.27 2.81 -14.64
C THR A 319 -12.35 1.81 -15.07
N GLY A 320 -13.23 2.20 -16.00
CA GLY A 320 -14.25 1.30 -16.53
C GLY A 320 -13.64 0.04 -17.16
N HIS A 321 -14.12 -1.14 -16.77
CA HIS A 321 -13.42 -2.40 -17.06
C HIS A 321 -14.37 -3.59 -17.27
N PRO A 322 -14.33 -4.28 -18.44
CA PRO A 322 -15.14 -5.48 -18.71
C PRO A 322 -14.48 -6.74 -18.10
N PHE A 323 -14.49 -6.82 -16.77
CA PHE A 323 -13.68 -7.75 -15.96
C PHE A 323 -13.59 -9.19 -16.46
N GLY A 324 -14.72 -9.90 -16.53
CA GLY A 324 -14.72 -11.31 -16.92
C GLY A 324 -14.20 -11.57 -18.34
N GLN A 325 -14.39 -10.63 -19.26
CA GLN A 325 -13.87 -10.77 -20.63
C GLN A 325 -12.35 -10.55 -20.67
N VAL A 326 -11.84 -9.50 -20.04
CA VAL A 326 -10.38 -9.23 -20.01
C VAL A 326 -9.62 -10.38 -19.35
N LEU A 327 -10.19 -11.03 -18.33
CA LEU A 327 -9.60 -12.25 -17.75
C LEU A 327 -9.45 -13.38 -18.76
N LYS A 328 -10.50 -13.66 -19.55
CA LYS A 328 -10.46 -14.69 -20.61
C LYS A 328 -9.41 -14.35 -21.66
N ASP A 329 -9.33 -13.09 -22.06
CA ASP A 329 -8.35 -12.62 -23.03
C ASP A 329 -6.92 -12.77 -22.50
N TYR A 330 -6.71 -12.49 -21.21
CA TYR A 330 -5.41 -12.68 -20.58
C TYR A 330 -5.02 -14.15 -20.48
N LEU A 331 -5.96 -15.04 -20.16
CA LEU A 331 -5.71 -16.48 -20.20
C LEU A 331 -5.32 -16.95 -21.61
N ALA A 332 -6.00 -16.45 -22.65
CA ALA A 332 -5.66 -16.75 -24.04
C ALA A 332 -4.26 -16.20 -24.40
N PHE A 333 -3.95 -14.97 -24.00
CA PHE A 333 -2.62 -14.39 -24.12
C PHE A 333 -1.55 -15.25 -23.45
N ARG A 334 -1.76 -15.68 -22.20
CA ARG A 334 -0.83 -16.55 -21.47
C ARG A 334 -0.63 -17.90 -22.14
N LYS A 335 -1.68 -18.46 -22.75
CA LYS A 335 -1.61 -19.70 -23.55
C LYS A 335 -0.91 -19.54 -24.89
N SER A 336 -0.76 -18.31 -25.40
CA SER A 336 -0.05 -18.05 -26.66
C SER A 336 1.48 -18.19 -26.54
N GLY A 337 2.03 -18.19 -25.32
CA GLY A 337 3.47 -18.24 -25.07
C GLY A 337 4.19 -16.89 -25.20
N ALA A 338 3.46 -15.79 -25.40
CA ALA A 338 4.03 -14.45 -25.38
C ALA A 338 4.63 -14.09 -23.99
N PRO A 339 5.63 -13.19 -23.92
CA PRO A 339 6.21 -12.75 -22.66
C PRO A 339 5.15 -12.16 -21.73
N ASP A 340 5.06 -12.65 -20.50
CA ASP A 340 4.03 -12.24 -19.54
C ASP A 340 4.34 -10.88 -18.91
N THR A 341 4.13 -9.81 -19.69
CA THR A 341 4.32 -8.44 -19.26
C THR A 341 3.10 -7.59 -19.59
N LYS A 342 2.87 -6.53 -18.81
CA LYS A 342 1.81 -5.54 -19.08
C LYS A 342 1.91 -4.98 -20.50
N ALA A 343 3.12 -4.63 -20.95
CA ALA A 343 3.33 -4.07 -22.29
C ALA A 343 2.94 -5.07 -23.38
N SER A 344 3.43 -6.32 -23.28
CA SER A 344 3.09 -7.38 -24.24
C SER A 344 1.61 -7.70 -24.26
N PHE A 345 0.93 -7.70 -23.10
CA PHE A 345 -0.52 -7.93 -23.05
C PHE A 345 -1.31 -6.77 -23.66
N VAL A 346 -0.92 -5.52 -23.40
CA VAL A 346 -1.53 -4.34 -24.03
C VAL A 346 -1.41 -4.41 -25.55
N ASP A 347 -0.21 -4.73 -26.06
CA ASP A 347 0.01 -4.84 -27.50
C ASP A 347 -0.78 -6.02 -28.10
N TRP A 348 -0.92 -7.14 -27.37
CA TRP A 348 -1.77 -8.26 -27.77
C TRP A 348 -3.25 -7.86 -27.87
N LEU A 349 -3.78 -7.13 -26.88
CA LEU A 349 -5.16 -6.64 -26.86
C LEU A 349 -5.49 -5.69 -28.02
N VAL A 350 -4.53 -4.86 -28.42
CA VAL A 350 -4.70 -3.94 -29.56
C VAL A 350 -4.71 -4.70 -30.89
N ASN A 351 -3.89 -5.74 -31.00
CA ASN A 351 -3.71 -6.52 -32.24
C ASN A 351 -4.73 -7.66 -32.43
N GLN A 352 -5.45 -8.05 -31.38
CA GLN A 352 -6.48 -9.09 -31.39
C GLN A 352 -7.86 -8.44 -31.20
N PRO A 353 -8.48 -7.92 -32.28
CA PRO A 353 -9.77 -7.25 -32.18
C PRO A 353 -10.85 -8.22 -31.66
N ARG A 354 -11.54 -7.81 -30.58
CA ARG A 354 -12.63 -8.57 -29.94
C ARG A 354 -13.95 -8.49 -30.72
N GLU A 355 -14.12 -7.41 -31.48
CA GLU A 355 -15.25 -7.08 -32.36
C GLU A 355 -14.69 -6.37 -33.63
N GLU A 356 -15.53 -5.97 -34.58
CA GLU A 356 -15.11 -5.27 -35.82
C GLU A 356 -14.28 -3.98 -35.58
N LYS A 357 -14.20 -3.47 -34.34
CA LYS A 357 -13.38 -2.31 -33.96
C LYS A 357 -12.19 -2.71 -33.05
N PRO A 358 -10.96 -2.36 -33.44
CA PRO A 358 -9.78 -2.52 -32.59
C PRO A 358 -9.87 -1.69 -31.30
N LEU A 359 -9.32 -2.22 -30.20
CA LEU A 359 -9.15 -1.48 -28.96
C LEU A 359 -8.08 -0.40 -29.14
N SER A 360 -8.32 0.80 -28.63
CA SER A 360 -7.25 1.80 -28.52
C SER A 360 -6.23 1.37 -27.46
N ARG A 361 -4.97 1.79 -27.63
CA ARG A 361 -3.91 1.49 -26.67
C ARG A 361 -4.22 2.01 -25.26
N THR A 362 -4.82 3.20 -25.16
CA THR A 362 -5.24 3.79 -23.89
C THR A 362 -6.28 2.92 -23.18
N THR A 363 -7.29 2.43 -23.90
CA THR A 363 -8.31 1.54 -23.32
C THR A 363 -7.69 0.22 -22.88
N ALA A 364 -6.80 -0.38 -23.69
CA ALA A 364 -6.10 -1.61 -23.34
C ALA A 364 -5.21 -1.44 -22.09
N GLN A 365 -4.53 -0.29 -21.95
CA GLN A 365 -3.80 0.06 -20.73
C GLN A 365 -4.72 0.19 -19.52
N GLY A 366 -5.87 0.84 -19.69
CA GLY A 366 -6.91 0.96 -18.66
C GLY A 366 -7.44 -0.39 -18.19
N TYR A 367 -7.56 -1.37 -19.09
CA TYR A 367 -7.94 -2.74 -18.75
C TYR A 367 -6.88 -3.48 -17.91
N CYS A 368 -5.65 -3.00 -17.84
CA CYS A 368 -4.65 -3.60 -16.95
C CYS A 368 -4.80 -3.12 -15.49
N PHE A 369 -5.75 -2.22 -15.19
CA PHE A 369 -5.99 -1.71 -13.84
C PHE A 369 -6.23 -2.83 -12.82
N ALA A 370 -7.18 -3.72 -13.10
CA ALA A 370 -7.55 -4.82 -12.19
C ALA A 370 -6.43 -5.87 -12.02
N PHE A 371 -5.39 -5.80 -12.85
CA PHE A 371 -4.31 -6.79 -12.91
C PHE A 371 -3.07 -6.31 -12.15
N SER A 372 -3.09 -5.04 -11.73
CA SER A 372 -2.02 -4.43 -10.96
C SER A 372 -1.87 -5.07 -9.58
N MET A 373 -0.71 -4.85 -8.97
CA MET A 373 -0.41 -5.30 -7.60
C MET A 373 -1.33 -4.68 -6.53
N GLU A 374 -1.96 -3.55 -6.84
CA GLU A 374 -2.91 -2.86 -5.96
C GLU A 374 -4.31 -3.51 -6.03
N GLU A 375 -4.56 -4.39 -7.02
CA GLU A 375 -5.82 -5.08 -7.24
C GLU A 375 -5.65 -6.61 -7.10
N PHE A 376 -5.70 -7.38 -8.19
CA PHE A 376 -5.62 -8.85 -8.14
C PHE A 376 -4.24 -9.44 -8.43
N ASP A 377 -3.25 -8.62 -8.80
CA ASP A 377 -1.86 -9.02 -9.04
C ASP A 377 -1.74 -10.26 -9.96
N LEU A 378 -2.22 -10.11 -11.20
CA LEU A 378 -2.45 -11.26 -12.10
C LEU A 378 -1.23 -11.62 -12.95
N PHE A 379 -0.32 -10.68 -13.19
CA PHE A 379 0.90 -10.93 -13.96
C PHE A 379 1.82 -11.90 -13.22
N GLY A 380 2.37 -12.88 -13.94
CA GLY A 380 3.27 -13.89 -13.39
C GLY A 380 2.59 -15.02 -12.60
N ARG A 381 1.26 -15.02 -12.48
CA ARG A 381 0.51 -16.11 -11.82
C ARG A 381 0.69 -17.45 -12.55
N PRO A 382 0.78 -18.58 -11.84
CA PRO A 382 0.73 -19.90 -12.47
C PRO A 382 -0.51 -20.07 -13.35
N LEU A 383 -0.38 -20.77 -14.48
CA LEU A 383 -1.47 -20.93 -15.44
C LEU A 383 -2.70 -21.62 -14.79
N THR A 384 -2.47 -22.59 -13.91
CA THR A 384 -3.51 -23.31 -13.17
C THR A 384 -4.28 -22.40 -12.21
N GLU A 385 -3.61 -21.44 -11.54
CA GLU A 385 -4.29 -20.42 -10.73
C GLU A 385 -5.10 -19.48 -11.60
N LEU A 386 -4.53 -19.03 -12.73
CA LEU A 386 -5.23 -18.14 -13.65
C LEU A 386 -6.49 -18.80 -14.22
N GLU A 387 -6.46 -20.09 -14.52
CA GLU A 387 -7.64 -20.85 -14.96
C GLU A 387 -8.75 -20.86 -13.90
N ARG A 388 -8.41 -21.04 -12.61
CA ARG A 388 -9.37 -20.94 -11.50
C ARG A 388 -9.95 -19.52 -11.40
N ILE A 389 -9.10 -18.49 -11.47
CA ILE A 389 -9.54 -17.09 -11.44
C ILE A 389 -10.52 -16.78 -12.58
N VAL A 390 -10.24 -17.26 -13.79
CA VAL A 390 -11.08 -17.06 -14.97
C VAL A 390 -12.39 -17.84 -14.89
N ALA A 391 -12.39 -19.03 -14.28
CA ALA A 391 -13.62 -19.80 -14.04
C ALA A 391 -14.56 -19.07 -13.06
N GLY A 392 -14.03 -18.26 -12.15
CA GLY A 392 -14.80 -17.42 -11.25
C GLY A 392 -15.38 -18.20 -10.06
N GLY A 393 -16.43 -17.65 -9.46
CA GLY A 393 -17.03 -18.17 -8.23
C GLY A 393 -16.11 -18.08 -7.01
N GLU A 394 -16.46 -18.82 -5.95
CA GLU A 394 -15.70 -18.83 -4.69
C GLU A 394 -14.27 -19.36 -4.86
N ASP A 395 -14.10 -20.42 -5.66
CA ASP A 395 -12.77 -20.98 -5.94
C ASP A 395 -11.88 -20.00 -6.73
N GLY A 396 -12.45 -19.31 -7.71
CA GLY A 396 -11.75 -18.25 -8.43
C GLY A 396 -11.38 -17.08 -7.51
N LEU A 397 -12.23 -16.71 -6.55
CA LEU A 397 -11.92 -15.67 -5.57
C LEU A 397 -10.78 -16.10 -4.66
N ARG A 398 -10.77 -17.34 -4.16
CA ARG A 398 -9.67 -17.91 -3.36
C ARG A 398 -8.35 -17.83 -4.11
N ALA A 399 -8.34 -18.25 -5.38
CA ALA A 399 -7.17 -18.18 -6.23
C ALA A 399 -6.69 -16.73 -6.45
N ALA A 400 -7.62 -15.79 -6.70
CA ALA A 400 -7.29 -14.37 -6.88
C ALA A 400 -6.67 -13.78 -5.61
N MET A 401 -7.21 -14.12 -4.44
CA MET A 401 -6.69 -13.69 -3.14
C MET A 401 -5.39 -14.42 -2.73
N GLY A 402 -5.01 -15.49 -3.44
CA GLY A 402 -3.85 -16.31 -3.11
C GLY A 402 -4.01 -17.11 -1.82
N THR A 403 -5.24 -17.48 -1.45
CA THR A 403 -5.55 -18.15 -0.17
C THR A 403 -6.39 -19.39 -0.39
N GLU A 404 -6.08 -20.49 0.31
CA GLU A 404 -6.89 -21.72 0.28
C GLU A 404 -8.23 -21.58 1.01
N ALA A 405 -8.29 -20.75 2.05
CA ALA A 405 -9.51 -20.43 2.79
C ALA A 405 -9.80 -18.94 2.69
N LEU A 406 -11.06 -18.58 2.39
CA LEU A 406 -11.48 -17.19 2.37
C LEU A 406 -11.64 -16.68 3.79
N GLU A 407 -10.85 -15.66 4.11
CA GLU A 407 -11.06 -14.86 5.29
C GLU A 407 -11.95 -13.65 4.97
N PRO A 408 -12.64 -13.09 5.97
CA PRO A 408 -13.37 -11.85 5.79
C PRO A 408 -12.49 -10.73 5.23
N PHE A 409 -12.94 -10.12 4.15
CA PHE A 409 -12.35 -8.94 3.57
C PHE A 409 -12.39 -7.79 4.57
N THR A 410 -11.26 -7.09 4.64
CA THR A 410 -11.06 -5.96 5.51
C THR A 410 -10.58 -4.82 4.63
N VAL A 411 -11.44 -3.82 4.42
CA VAL A 411 -11.02 -2.58 3.73
C VAL A 411 -9.86 -1.96 4.49
N GLY A 412 -8.73 -1.78 3.80
CA GLY A 412 -7.53 -1.14 4.33
C GLY A 412 -7.65 0.38 4.41
N ASP A 413 -6.53 1.02 4.74
CA ASP A 413 -6.43 2.48 4.81
C ASP A 413 -5.74 3.10 3.57
N GLU A 414 -5.22 2.27 2.67
CA GLU A 414 -4.75 2.66 1.34
C GLU A 414 -5.86 2.49 0.30
N ARG A 415 -5.80 3.26 -0.79
CA ARG A 415 -6.71 3.12 -1.93
C ARG A 415 -6.28 1.94 -2.82
N VAL A 416 -6.48 0.72 -2.31
CA VAL A 416 -6.17 -0.56 -2.97
C VAL A 416 -7.37 -1.49 -2.90
N ASN A 417 -7.37 -2.54 -3.73
CA ASN A 417 -8.49 -3.48 -3.89
C ASN A 417 -9.80 -2.77 -4.27
N VAL A 418 -9.71 -1.72 -5.08
CA VAL A 418 -10.85 -0.92 -5.53
C VAL A 418 -11.89 -1.81 -6.18
N CYS A 419 -11.49 -2.82 -6.95
CA CYS A 419 -12.42 -3.77 -7.55
C CYS A 419 -13.32 -4.45 -6.50
N LEU A 420 -12.77 -4.91 -5.37
CA LEU A 420 -13.54 -5.56 -4.30
C LEU A 420 -14.33 -4.56 -3.47
N VAL A 421 -13.79 -3.35 -3.26
CA VAL A 421 -14.52 -2.27 -2.58
C VAL A 421 -15.73 -1.83 -3.40
N ASP A 422 -15.61 -1.77 -4.72
CA ASP A 422 -16.72 -1.46 -5.62
C ASP A 422 -17.80 -2.55 -5.58
N VAL A 423 -17.42 -3.84 -5.43
CA VAL A 423 -18.40 -4.92 -5.17
C VAL A 423 -19.16 -4.64 -3.88
N LEU A 424 -18.47 -4.31 -2.79
CA LEU A 424 -19.08 -4.01 -1.50
C LEU A 424 -20.06 -2.82 -1.58
N ILE A 425 -19.62 -1.71 -2.16
CA ILE A 425 -20.46 -0.50 -2.35
C ILE A 425 -21.68 -0.84 -3.19
N THR A 426 -21.48 -1.55 -4.30
CA THR A 426 -22.56 -1.93 -5.22
C THR A 426 -23.56 -2.86 -4.55
N GLY A 427 -23.10 -3.93 -3.90
CA GLY A 427 -23.97 -4.88 -3.21
C GLY A 427 -24.81 -4.21 -2.12
N ASN A 428 -24.21 -3.31 -1.34
CA ASN A 428 -24.93 -2.53 -0.33
C ASN A 428 -25.97 -1.57 -0.95
N ALA A 429 -25.63 -0.90 -2.05
CA ALA A 429 -26.58 -0.05 -2.76
C ALA A 429 -27.78 -0.85 -3.30
N TYR A 430 -27.54 -2.04 -3.87
CA TYR A 430 -28.58 -2.93 -4.36
C TYR A 430 -29.46 -3.52 -3.24
N ALA A 431 -28.87 -3.83 -2.08
CA ALA A 431 -29.62 -4.31 -0.91
C ALA A 431 -30.54 -3.23 -0.31
N CYS A 432 -30.16 -1.94 -0.41
CA CYS A 432 -30.89 -0.84 0.21
C CYS A 432 -31.87 -0.12 -0.73
N ALA A 433 -31.73 -0.25 -2.05
CA ALA A 433 -32.53 0.51 -3.01
C ALA A 433 -32.94 -0.33 -4.23
N THR A 434 -34.18 -0.14 -4.67
CA THR A 434 -34.78 -0.87 -5.80
C THR A 434 -34.63 -0.16 -7.14
N THR A 435 -34.46 1.17 -7.15
CA THR A 435 -34.29 1.98 -8.37
C THR A 435 -32.83 2.37 -8.58
N GLU A 436 -32.42 2.55 -9.84
CA GLU A 436 -31.06 3.01 -10.18
C GLU A 436 -30.75 4.40 -9.62
N GLN A 437 -31.70 5.32 -9.73
CA GLN A 437 -31.53 6.70 -9.25
C GLN A 437 -31.25 6.75 -7.74
N ALA A 438 -31.99 5.99 -6.93
CA ALA A 438 -31.76 5.93 -5.48
C ALA A 438 -30.41 5.30 -5.12
N ARG A 439 -29.92 4.34 -5.93
CA ARG A 439 -28.58 3.75 -5.75
C ARG A 439 -27.48 4.78 -6.03
N VAL A 440 -27.61 5.53 -7.13
CA VAL A 440 -26.69 6.62 -7.48
C VAL A 440 -26.65 7.67 -6.38
N GLU A 441 -27.82 8.15 -5.93
CA GLU A 441 -27.92 9.17 -4.88
C GLU A 441 -27.27 8.72 -3.56
N ARG A 442 -27.42 7.43 -3.20
CA ARG A 442 -26.75 6.86 -2.03
C ARG A 442 -25.22 6.86 -2.17
N ILE A 443 -24.70 6.51 -3.33
CA ILE A 443 -23.24 6.48 -3.60
C ILE A 443 -22.66 7.89 -3.54
N LEU A 444 -23.37 8.87 -4.12
CA LEU A 444 -22.97 10.28 -4.10
C LEU A 444 -23.03 10.87 -2.68
N SER A 445 -24.12 10.64 -1.96
CA SER A 445 -24.29 11.17 -0.60
C SER A 445 -23.32 10.57 0.41
N ALA A 446 -22.86 9.34 0.19
CA ALA A 446 -21.78 8.71 0.96
C ALA A 446 -20.36 9.11 0.49
N GLY A 447 -20.23 10.00 -0.50
CA GLY A 447 -18.93 10.50 -0.98
C GLY A 447 -18.09 9.48 -1.75
N TYR A 448 -18.64 8.32 -2.14
CA TYR A 448 -17.89 7.29 -2.87
C TYR A 448 -17.59 7.66 -4.32
N ALA A 449 -18.36 8.61 -4.89
CA ALA A 449 -18.14 9.18 -6.22
C ALA A 449 -18.53 10.66 -6.24
N GLY A 450 -17.86 11.46 -7.08
CA GLY A 450 -18.14 12.90 -7.20
C GLY A 450 -19.23 13.27 -8.21
N THR A 451 -19.55 12.39 -9.17
CA THR A 451 -20.53 12.64 -10.22
C THR A 451 -21.39 11.40 -10.48
N GLU A 452 -22.58 11.58 -11.06
CA GLU A 452 -23.46 10.46 -11.44
C GLU A 452 -22.77 9.45 -12.38
N ASN A 453 -22.00 9.94 -13.37
CA ASN A 453 -21.25 9.07 -14.28
C ASN A 453 -20.19 8.24 -13.56
N ALA A 454 -19.51 8.84 -12.58
CA ALA A 454 -18.54 8.14 -11.75
C ALA A 454 -19.22 7.08 -10.87
N ALA A 455 -20.37 7.39 -10.27
CA ALA A 455 -21.17 6.43 -9.50
C ALA A 455 -21.65 5.25 -10.36
N LYS A 456 -22.09 5.51 -11.60
CA LYS A 456 -22.47 4.47 -12.57
C LYS A 456 -21.29 3.59 -12.98
N THR A 457 -20.12 4.18 -13.18
CA THR A 457 -18.88 3.45 -13.53
C THR A 457 -18.46 2.52 -12.39
N LEU A 458 -18.48 3.02 -11.16
CA LEU A 458 -18.24 2.23 -9.94
C LEU A 458 -19.21 1.04 -9.86
N MET A 459 -20.52 1.29 -9.99
CA MET A 459 -21.51 0.21 -9.96
C MET A 459 -21.32 -0.79 -11.09
N ALA A 460 -20.95 -0.35 -12.29
CA ALA A 460 -20.70 -1.24 -13.41
C ALA A 460 -19.54 -2.20 -13.12
N LEU A 461 -18.43 -1.69 -12.56
CA LEU A 461 -17.31 -2.54 -12.16
C LEU A 461 -17.68 -3.50 -11.03
N GLY A 462 -18.31 -2.99 -9.97
CA GLY A 462 -18.75 -3.79 -8.83
C GLY A 462 -19.71 -4.91 -9.23
N ARG A 463 -20.64 -4.67 -10.17
CA ARG A 463 -21.48 -5.72 -10.75
C ARG A 463 -20.67 -6.78 -11.49
N ASN A 464 -19.73 -6.37 -12.35
CA ASN A 464 -18.94 -7.28 -13.16
C ASN A 464 -18.07 -8.19 -12.30
N VAL A 465 -17.31 -7.61 -11.36
CA VAL A 465 -16.43 -8.35 -10.44
C VAL A 465 -17.26 -9.20 -9.48
N GLY A 466 -18.33 -8.62 -8.92
CA GLY A 466 -19.19 -9.29 -7.94
C GLY A 466 -19.89 -10.50 -8.51
N LYS A 467 -20.44 -10.40 -9.72
CA LYS A 467 -21.01 -11.55 -10.44
C LYS A 467 -19.96 -12.60 -10.77
N HIS A 468 -18.81 -12.18 -11.30
CA HIS A 468 -17.73 -13.09 -11.70
C HIS A 468 -17.29 -14.01 -10.54
N PHE A 469 -17.15 -13.45 -9.34
CA PHE A 469 -16.75 -14.22 -8.15
C PHE A 469 -17.94 -14.77 -7.33
N GLY A 470 -19.19 -14.65 -7.79
CA GLY A 470 -20.37 -15.15 -7.08
C GLY A 470 -20.69 -14.40 -5.78
N LEU A 471 -20.15 -13.19 -5.60
CA LEU A 471 -20.50 -12.29 -4.49
C LEU A 471 -21.85 -11.61 -4.75
N LEU A 472 -22.20 -11.37 -6.01
CA LEU A 472 -23.51 -10.83 -6.40
C LEU A 472 -24.22 -11.82 -7.32
N ASP A 473 -25.53 -11.95 -7.17
CA ASP A 473 -26.36 -12.81 -8.01
C ASP A 473 -26.67 -12.20 -9.40
N GLU A 474 -27.52 -12.86 -10.17
CA GLU A 474 -27.92 -12.40 -11.50
C GLU A 474 -28.65 -11.05 -11.49
N GLN A 475 -29.30 -10.70 -10.39
CA GLN A 475 -29.99 -9.43 -10.14
C GLN A 475 -29.10 -8.41 -9.41
N HIS A 476 -27.83 -8.75 -9.19
CA HIS A 476 -26.82 -7.98 -8.47
C HIS A 476 -27.08 -7.81 -6.97
N LEU A 477 -27.91 -8.66 -6.38
CA LEU A 477 -28.14 -8.68 -4.94
C LEU A 477 -27.03 -9.46 -4.22
N PRO A 478 -26.68 -9.09 -2.98
CA PRO A 478 -25.72 -9.82 -2.17
C PRO A 478 -26.06 -11.30 -1.95
N THR A 479 -25.12 -12.19 -2.28
CA THR A 479 -25.20 -13.63 -1.98
C THR A 479 -24.80 -13.93 -0.53
N GLU A 480 -24.93 -15.20 -0.11
CA GLU A 480 -24.39 -15.64 1.19
C GLU A 480 -22.87 -15.46 1.26
N LEU A 481 -22.16 -15.75 0.16
CA LEU A 481 -20.72 -15.54 0.07
C LEU A 481 -20.34 -14.08 0.26
N PHE A 482 -21.10 -13.12 -0.30
CA PHE A 482 -20.89 -11.70 -0.04
C PHE A 482 -21.05 -11.36 1.43
N ARG A 483 -22.13 -11.85 2.06
CA ARG A 483 -22.38 -11.55 3.48
C ARG A 483 -21.24 -12.07 4.34
N TYR A 484 -20.77 -13.30 4.10
CA TYR A 484 -19.62 -13.87 4.80
C TYR A 484 -18.34 -13.07 4.53
N PHE A 485 -18.01 -12.84 3.26
CA PHE A 485 -16.75 -12.23 2.85
C PHE A 485 -16.65 -10.78 3.33
N PHE A 486 -17.75 -10.01 3.30
CA PHE A 486 -17.73 -8.61 3.73
C PHE A 486 -18.27 -8.38 5.16
N GLN A 487 -18.50 -9.42 5.97
CA GLN A 487 -19.15 -9.29 7.29
C GLN A 487 -18.46 -8.32 8.27
N GLN A 488 -17.15 -8.09 8.12
CA GLN A 488 -16.36 -7.17 8.96
C GLN A 488 -16.00 -5.85 8.26
N SER A 489 -16.45 -5.66 7.02
CA SER A 489 -16.13 -4.47 6.24
C SER A 489 -17.13 -3.36 6.51
N VAL A 490 -16.66 -2.34 7.24
CA VAL A 490 -17.37 -1.05 7.37
C VAL A 490 -16.69 -0.06 6.44
N LEU A 491 -17.47 0.50 5.52
CA LEU A 491 -17.04 1.68 4.77
C LEU A 491 -17.36 2.89 5.63
N ASP A 492 -16.32 3.66 5.96
CA ASP A 492 -16.47 4.95 6.63
C ASP A 492 -17.22 5.86 5.66
N ALA A 493 -18.41 6.32 6.08
CA ALA A 493 -19.19 7.35 5.40
C ALA A 493 -18.70 8.75 5.78
#